data_AF-A0A951QT41-F1
#
_entry.id   AF-A0A951QT41-F1
#
_cell.length_a   1.000
_cell.length_b   1.000
_cell.length_c   1.000
_cell.angle_alpha   90.00
_cell.angle_beta   90.00
_cell.angle_gamma   90.00
#
_symmetry.space_group_name_H-M   'P 1'
#
loop_
_entity.id
_entity.type
_entity.pdbx_description
1 polymer ?
#
loop_
_entity_poly.entity_id
_entity_poly.type
_entity_poly.pdbx_seq_one_letter_code
_entity_poly.pdbx_strand_id
1 'polypeptide(L)'
;MPISTEIRKRAIALLEQLPGESLVRAIEFLEALSHEVQVSVISNPETSEAAMLEIIQRRLSPEEQERLAYLRQQNEAGVIIDTEHQELLIFVERVEQQDAERAEALIKLAQLRQVDLKVLIKEFLPTHINAA
;
A
#
# COMPACT_ATOMS: atom_id res chain seq x y z
N MET A 1 27.87 -10.29 -19.67
CA MET A 1 26.50 -10.02 -20.14
C MET A 1 26.43 -9.63 -21.63
N PRO A 2 26.87 -10.46 -22.60
CA PRO A 2 26.90 -10.06 -24.02
C PRO A 2 25.59 -10.30 -24.79
N ILE A 3 24.69 -11.11 -24.25
CA ILE A 3 23.48 -11.60 -24.97
C ILE A 3 22.44 -10.48 -25.15
N SER A 4 22.24 -9.62 -24.14
CA SER A 4 21.23 -8.54 -24.18
C SER A 4 21.57 -7.45 -25.21
N THR A 5 22.85 -7.13 -25.37
CA THR A 5 23.32 -6.14 -26.36
C THR A 5 23.11 -6.59 -27.79
N GLU A 6 23.26 -7.88 -28.07
CA GLU A 6 23.09 -8.42 -29.43
C GLU A 6 21.61 -8.50 -29.82
N ILE A 7 20.74 -8.87 -28.87
CA ILE A 7 19.29 -8.86 -29.06
C ILE A 7 18.79 -7.44 -29.37
N ARG A 8 19.30 -6.43 -28.65
CA ARG A 8 18.92 -5.03 -28.88
C ARG A 8 19.31 -4.54 -30.27
N LYS A 9 20.54 -4.83 -30.71
CA LYS A 9 21.01 -4.45 -32.05
C LYS A 9 20.16 -5.08 -33.14
N ARG A 10 19.81 -6.36 -32.97
CA ARG A 10 18.97 -7.08 -33.93
C ARG A 10 17.54 -6.54 -33.98
N ALA A 11 16.96 -6.14 -32.84
CA ALA A 11 15.65 -5.50 -32.79
C ALA A 11 15.63 -4.15 -33.55
N ILE A 12 16.66 -3.32 -33.36
CA ILE A 12 16.78 -2.03 -34.07
C ILE A 12 16.87 -2.24 -35.58
N ALA A 13 17.72 -3.16 -36.04
CA ALA A 13 17.88 -3.45 -37.47
C ALA A 13 16.58 -3.98 -38.11
N LEU A 14 15.76 -4.74 -37.37
CA LEU A 14 14.46 -5.21 -37.85
C LEU A 14 13.45 -4.07 -37.95
N LEU A 15 13.45 -3.13 -37.00
CA LEU A 15 12.55 -1.97 -37.02
C LEU A 15 12.85 -1.02 -38.20
N GLU A 16 14.12 -0.83 -38.56
CA GLU A 16 14.54 -0.01 -39.70
C GLU A 16 14.10 -0.58 -41.06
N GLN A 17 13.85 -1.89 -41.14
CA GLN A 17 13.48 -2.58 -42.38
C GLN A 17 11.96 -2.75 -42.55
N LEU A 18 11.15 -2.33 -41.57
CA LEU A 18 9.70 -2.50 -41.62
C LEU A 18 9.02 -1.42 -42.48
N PRO A 19 8.04 -1.80 -43.31
CA PRO A 19 7.18 -0.83 -43.99
C PRO A 19 6.29 -0.09 -42.98
N GLY A 20 5.87 1.13 -43.31
CA GLY A 20 5.15 2.04 -42.40
C GLY A 20 3.91 1.46 -41.71
N GLU A 21 3.11 0.65 -42.42
CA GLU A 21 1.92 -0.01 -41.84
C GLU A 21 2.27 -1.09 -40.80
N SER A 22 3.43 -1.73 -40.94
CA SER A 22 3.93 -2.73 -39.99
C SER A 22 4.60 -2.11 -38.77
N LEU A 23 5.11 -0.87 -38.88
CA LEU A 23 5.66 -0.12 -37.75
C LEU A 23 4.57 0.21 -36.71
N VAL A 24 3.36 0.53 -37.16
CA VAL A 24 2.22 0.78 -36.26
C VAL A 24 1.93 -0.46 -35.39
N ARG A 25 1.84 -1.64 -36.00
CA ARG A 25 1.63 -2.90 -35.26
C ARG A 25 2.80 -3.26 -34.35
N ALA A 26 4.03 -2.93 -34.76
CA ALA A 26 5.21 -3.15 -33.93
C ALA A 26 5.19 -2.25 -32.68
N ILE A 27 4.72 -1.00 -32.81
CA ILE A 27 4.51 -0.09 -31.68
C ILE A 27 3.43 -0.63 -30.75
N GLU A 28 2.25 -0.99 -31.27
CA GLU A 28 1.16 -1.58 -30.46
C GLU A 28 1.62 -2.82 -29.69
N PHE A 29 2.42 -3.68 -30.32
CA PHE A 29 2.97 -4.88 -29.68
C PHE A 29 4.02 -4.56 -28.61
N LEU A 30 4.94 -3.62 -28.87
CA LEU A 30 5.93 -3.18 -27.88
C LEU A 30 5.27 -2.45 -26.72
N GLU A 31 4.21 -1.69 -26.97
CA GLU A 31 3.38 -1.06 -25.95
C GLU A 31 2.70 -2.14 -25.09
N ALA A 32 2.08 -3.16 -25.69
CA ALA A 32 1.48 -4.28 -24.95
C ALA A 32 2.52 -5.01 -24.07
N LEU A 33 3.69 -5.34 -24.63
CA LEU A 33 4.80 -5.93 -23.87
C LEU A 33 5.29 -5.00 -22.75
N SER A 34 5.33 -3.69 -22.99
CA SER A 34 5.70 -2.71 -21.95
C SER A 34 4.67 -2.63 -20.83
N HIS A 35 3.37 -2.86 -21.13
CA HIS A 35 2.32 -2.91 -20.13
C HIS A 35 2.39 -4.22 -19.32
N GLU A 36 2.68 -5.36 -19.95
CA GLU A 36 2.94 -6.63 -19.24
C GLU A 36 4.18 -6.53 -18.33
N VAL A 37 5.22 -5.85 -18.83
CA VAL A 37 6.41 -5.55 -18.04
C VAL A 37 6.10 -4.54 -16.95
N GLN A 38 5.24 -3.55 -17.15
CA GLN A 38 4.82 -2.64 -16.08
C GLN A 38 4.01 -3.38 -14.99
N VAL A 39 3.15 -4.33 -15.34
CA VAL A 39 2.47 -5.18 -14.34
C VAL A 39 3.45 -6.05 -13.54
N SER A 40 4.60 -6.43 -14.11
CA SER A 40 5.63 -7.24 -13.44
C SER A 40 6.80 -6.44 -12.83
N VAL A 41 7.04 -5.20 -13.26
CA VAL A 41 8.14 -4.30 -12.84
C VAL A 41 7.66 -3.22 -11.87
N ILE A 42 6.36 -3.10 -11.60
CA ILE A 42 5.85 -2.43 -10.37
C ILE A 42 6.05 -3.36 -9.14
N SER A 43 7.24 -3.96 -9.04
CA SER A 43 7.79 -4.43 -7.77
C SER A 43 8.44 -3.23 -7.07
N ASN A 44 7.67 -2.15 -6.87
CA ASN A 44 8.01 -1.21 -5.82
C ASN A 44 7.73 -1.97 -4.51
N PRO A 45 8.65 -2.03 -3.54
CA PRO A 45 8.35 -2.68 -2.25
C PRO A 45 7.09 -2.08 -1.60
N GLU A 46 6.78 -0.81 -1.89
CA GLU A 46 5.55 -0.11 -1.49
C GLU A 46 4.26 -0.56 -2.20
N THR A 47 4.35 -1.26 -3.34
CA THR A 47 3.19 -1.84 -4.06
C THR A 47 3.06 -3.35 -3.86
N SER A 48 3.93 -3.98 -3.05
CA SER A 48 3.75 -5.40 -2.75
C SER A 48 2.52 -5.60 -1.86
N GLU A 49 1.68 -6.56 -2.22
CA GLU A 49 0.51 -6.95 -1.42
C GLU A 49 0.89 -7.27 0.03
N ALA A 50 2.03 -7.93 0.24
CA ALA A 50 2.56 -8.24 1.57
C ALA A 50 2.81 -6.97 2.41
N ALA A 51 3.43 -5.94 1.85
CA ALA A 51 3.67 -4.68 2.55
C ALA A 51 2.35 -3.96 2.89
N MET A 52 1.37 -3.99 1.99
CA MET A 52 0.03 -3.45 2.29
C MET A 52 -0.63 -4.21 3.43
N LEU A 53 -0.54 -5.54 3.44
CA LEU A 53 -1.08 -6.37 4.51
C LEU A 53 -0.39 -6.09 5.86
N GLU A 54 0.92 -5.87 5.88
CA GLU A 54 1.64 -5.47 7.09
C GLU A 54 1.14 -4.13 7.64
N ILE A 55 0.95 -3.12 6.79
CA ILE A 55 0.39 -1.82 7.20
C ILE A 55 -1.04 -2.01 7.72
N ILE A 56 -1.86 -2.80 7.02
CA ILE A 56 -3.25 -3.06 7.39
C ILE A 56 -3.36 -3.76 8.75
N GLN A 57 -2.41 -4.64 9.07
CA GLN A 57 -2.39 -5.40 10.32
C GLN A 57 -1.64 -4.70 11.46
N ARG A 58 -0.92 -3.60 11.18
CA ARG A 58 -0.22 -2.83 12.21
C ARG A 58 -1.21 -2.30 13.25
N ARG A 59 -0.98 -2.68 14.52
CA ARG A 59 -1.73 -2.21 15.69
C ARG A 59 -0.74 -1.82 16.77
N LEU A 60 -1.21 -1.03 17.75
CA LEU A 60 -0.48 -0.86 19.01
C LEU A 60 -0.26 -2.23 19.67
N SER A 61 0.88 -2.39 20.35
CA SER A 61 1.12 -3.58 21.16
C SER A 61 0.09 -3.68 22.31
N PRO A 62 -0.11 -4.87 22.92
CA PRO A 62 -1.02 -4.99 24.06
C PRO A 62 -0.68 -4.02 25.20
N GLU A 63 0.61 -3.84 25.50
CA GLU A 63 1.10 -2.92 26.53
C GLU A 63 0.77 -1.46 26.18
N GLU A 64 0.95 -1.07 24.91
CA GLU A 64 0.59 0.25 24.41
C GLU A 64 -0.93 0.49 24.45
N GLN A 65 -1.74 -0.53 24.15
CA GLN A 65 -3.19 -0.46 24.24
C GLN A 65 -3.67 -0.30 25.69
N GLU A 66 -3.09 -1.05 26.62
CA GLU A 66 -3.37 -0.93 28.05
C GLU A 66 -2.99 0.45 28.58
N ARG A 67 -1.82 0.96 28.19
CA ARG A 67 -1.37 2.31 28.57
C ARG A 67 -2.31 3.39 28.04
N LEU A 68 -2.69 3.30 26.76
CA LEU A 68 -3.65 4.22 26.15
C LEU A 68 -5.01 4.19 26.86
N ALA A 69 -5.52 3.00 27.20
CA ALA A 69 -6.78 2.85 27.93
C ALA A 69 -6.70 3.50 29.32
N TYR A 70 -5.60 3.28 30.05
CA TYR A 70 -5.35 3.93 31.33
C TYR A 70 -5.36 5.47 31.21
N LEU A 71 -4.62 6.02 30.24
CA LEU A 71 -4.53 7.46 30.03
C LEU A 71 -5.89 8.08 29.69
N ARG A 72 -6.70 7.41 28.86
CA ARG A 72 -8.08 7.82 28.58
C ARG A 72 -8.94 7.85 29.84
N GLN A 73 -8.84 6.82 30.67
CA GLN A 73 -9.57 6.76 31.94
C GLN A 73 -9.18 7.90 32.90
N GLN A 74 -7.88 8.22 33.03
CA GLN A 74 -7.45 9.34 33.87
C GLN A 74 -7.95 10.69 33.32
N ASN A 75 -7.96 10.84 31.99
CA ASN A 75 -8.44 12.05 31.33
C ASN A 75 -9.95 12.25 31.55
N GLU A 76 -10.75 11.19 31.37
CA GLU A 76 -12.19 11.20 31.63
C GLU A 76 -12.52 11.48 33.10
N ALA A 77 -11.72 10.94 34.02
CA ALA A 77 -11.85 11.21 35.44
C ALA A 77 -11.36 12.60 35.85
N GLY A 78 -10.74 13.38 34.94
CA GLY A 78 -10.26 14.73 35.19
C GLY A 78 -9.06 14.81 36.16
N VAL A 79 -8.36 13.69 36.37
CA VAL A 79 -7.22 13.58 37.31
C VAL A 79 -5.88 13.37 36.59
N ILE A 80 -5.89 13.36 35.26
CA ILE A 80 -4.70 13.24 34.44
C ILE A 80 -3.73 14.40 34.72
N ILE A 81 -2.45 14.09 34.88
CA ILE A 81 -1.41 15.10 35.06
C ILE A 81 -0.85 15.55 33.71
N ASP A 82 -0.20 16.72 33.66
CA ASP A 82 0.29 17.31 32.41
C ASP A 82 1.16 16.37 31.57
N THR A 83 2.05 15.60 32.20
CA THR A 83 2.92 14.64 31.50
C THR A 83 2.14 13.47 30.90
N GLU A 84 1.11 13.00 31.60
CA GLU A 84 0.24 11.92 31.12
C GLU A 84 -0.68 12.43 30.00
N HIS A 85 -1.14 13.67 30.10
CA HIS A 85 -1.94 14.29 29.04
C HIS A 85 -1.11 14.49 27.76
N GLN A 86 0.16 14.88 27.88
CA GLN A 86 1.09 14.91 26.74
C GLN A 86 1.30 13.51 26.13
N GLU A 87 1.49 12.49 26.96
CA GLU A 87 1.61 11.10 26.52
C GLU A 87 0.35 10.64 25.78
N LEU A 88 -0.83 11.00 26.29
CA LEU A 88 -2.12 10.70 25.65
C LEU A 88 -2.21 11.34 24.26
N LEU A 89 -1.81 12.60 24.11
CA LEU A 89 -1.81 13.28 22.82
C LEU A 89 -0.90 12.58 21.80
N ILE A 90 0.29 12.13 22.23
CA ILE A 90 1.23 11.38 21.39
C ILE A 90 0.60 10.05 20.92
N PHE A 91 -0.08 9.33 21.82
CA PHE A 91 -0.78 8.11 21.44
C PHE A 91 -1.92 8.37 20.45
N VAL A 92 -2.71 9.43 20.67
CA VAL A 92 -3.82 9.81 19.77
C VAL A 92 -3.28 10.10 18.37
N GLU A 93 -2.25 10.95 18.25
CA GLU A 93 -1.62 11.28 16.97
C GLU A 93 -1.11 10.03 16.25
N ARG A 94 -0.45 9.12 16.98
CA ARG A 94 0.05 7.86 16.40
C ARG A 94 -1.07 6.94 15.93
N VAL A 95 -2.17 6.84 16.68
CA VAL A 95 -3.32 6.02 16.28
C VAL A 95 -3.99 6.60 15.03
N GLU A 96 -4.22 7.91 15.00
CA GLU A 96 -4.80 8.60 13.84
C GLU A 96 -3.94 8.42 12.59
N GLN A 97 -2.62 8.55 12.73
CA GLN A 97 -1.68 8.30 11.64
C GLN A 97 -1.75 6.85 11.14
N GLN A 98 -1.77 5.87 12.06
CA GLN A 98 -1.92 4.46 11.68
C GLN A 98 -3.27 4.14 11.03
N ASP A 99 -4.34 4.82 11.45
CA ASP A 99 -5.67 4.67 10.87
C ASP A 99 -5.72 5.23 9.45
N ALA A 100 -5.09 6.37 9.20
CA ALA A 100 -4.94 6.96 7.87
C ALA A 100 -4.13 6.05 6.94
N GLU A 101 -2.95 5.60 7.38
CA GLU A 101 -2.09 4.67 6.61
C GLU A 101 -2.83 3.37 6.27
N ARG A 102 -3.59 2.83 7.22
CA ARG A 102 -4.39 1.61 7.02
C ARG A 102 -5.51 1.81 6.00
N ALA A 103 -6.21 2.94 6.06
CA ALA A 103 -7.25 3.26 5.09
C ALA A 103 -6.66 3.37 3.67
N GLU A 104 -5.52 4.05 3.53
CA GLU A 104 -4.81 4.15 2.25
C GLU A 104 -4.36 2.78 1.74
N ALA A 105 -3.78 1.94 2.59
CA ALA A 105 -3.35 0.59 2.23
C ALA A 105 -4.53 -0.30 1.80
N LEU A 106 -5.69 -0.20 2.45
CA LEU A 106 -6.90 -0.93 2.05
C LEU A 106 -7.41 -0.48 0.67
N ILE A 107 -7.37 0.81 0.37
CA ILE A 107 -7.76 1.35 -0.94
C ILE A 107 -6.81 0.83 -2.03
N LYS A 108 -5.49 0.88 -1.78
CA LYS A 108 -4.48 0.35 -2.70
C LYS A 108 -4.63 -1.15 -2.91
N LEU A 109 -4.92 -1.92 -1.85
CA LEU A 109 -5.14 -3.36 -1.94
C LEU A 109 -6.42 -3.69 -2.71
N ALA A 110 -7.49 -2.89 -2.57
CA ALA A 110 -8.73 -3.05 -3.32
C ALA A 110 -8.50 -2.85 -4.83
N GLN A 111 -7.71 -1.85 -5.19
CA GLN A 111 -7.29 -1.59 -6.57
C GLN A 111 -6.44 -2.75 -7.12
N LEU A 112 -5.47 -3.22 -6.33
CA LEU A 112 -4.58 -4.33 -6.72
C LEU A 112 -5.35 -5.64 -6.95
N ARG A 113 -6.28 -5.97 -6.04
CA ARG A 113 -7.12 -7.19 -6.13
C ARG A 113 -8.34 -7.03 -7.06
N GLN A 114 -8.61 -5.82 -7.55
CA GLN A 114 -9.81 -5.48 -8.33
C GLN A 114 -11.13 -5.87 -7.64
N VAL A 115 -11.22 -5.64 -6.33
CA VAL A 115 -12.42 -5.92 -5.52
C VAL A 115 -12.98 -4.65 -4.90
N ASP A 116 -14.26 -4.67 -4.52
CA ASP A 116 -14.86 -3.57 -3.76
C ASP A 116 -14.17 -3.44 -2.40
N LEU A 117 -13.84 -2.20 -2.00
CA LEU A 117 -13.23 -1.88 -0.70
C LEU A 117 -14.01 -2.48 0.48
N LYS A 118 -15.35 -2.58 0.38
CA LYS A 118 -16.20 -3.20 1.41
C LYS A 118 -15.88 -4.67 1.66
N VAL A 119 -15.39 -5.40 0.64
CA VAL A 119 -14.93 -6.78 0.81
C VAL A 119 -13.71 -6.81 1.72
N LEU A 120 -12.73 -5.94 1.45
CA LEU A 120 -11.49 -5.88 2.23
C LEU A 120 -11.71 -5.32 3.64
N ILE A 121 -12.62 -4.36 3.81
CA ILE A 121 -13.01 -3.87 5.14
C ILE A 121 -13.53 -5.03 5.99
N LYS A 122 -14.40 -5.89 5.43
CA LYS A 122 -14.93 -7.05 6.16
C LYS A 122 -13.88 -8.12 6.44
N GLU A 123 -12.88 -8.25 5.57
CA GLU A 123 -11.81 -9.24 5.68
C GLU A 123 -10.78 -8.84 6.74
N PHE A 124 -10.38 -7.57 6.78
CA PHE A 124 -9.22 -7.12 7.54
C PHE A 124 -9.52 -6.19 8.71
N LEU A 125 -10.70 -5.57 8.75
CA LEU A 125 -11.11 -4.77 9.90
C LEU A 125 -12.08 -5.58 10.76
N PRO A 126 -11.85 -5.66 12.07
CA PRO A 126 -12.80 -6.30 12.96
C PRO A 126 -14.16 -5.59 12.87
N THR A 127 -15.26 -6.34 12.88
CA THR A 127 -16.64 -5.83 12.88
C THR A 127 -17.03 -5.08 14.17
N HIS A 128 -16.07 -4.66 14.98
CA HIS A 128 -16.30 -4.12 16.31
C HIS A 128 -16.26 -2.60 16.29
N ILE A 129 -17.46 -2.04 16.17
CA ILE A 129 -17.87 -0.82 16.86
C ILE A 129 -17.46 -0.99 18.32
N ASN A 130 -16.31 -0.45 18.72
CA ASN A 130 -16.02 -0.17 20.12
C ASN A 130 -16.16 1.33 20.30
N ALA A 131 -17.43 1.75 20.43
CA ALA A 131 -17.77 2.87 21.28
C ALA A 131 -17.70 2.36 22.73
N ALA A 132 -16.62 2.72 23.42
CA ALA A 132 -16.50 2.84 24.87
C ALA A 132 -15.11 3.39 25.15
#